data_AF-A0A831NVV0-F1
#
_entry.id   AF-A0A831NVV0-F1
#
_cell.length_a   1.000
_cell.length_b   1.000
_cell.length_c   1.000
_cell.angle_alpha   90.00
_cell.angle_beta   90.00
_cell.angle_gamma   90.00
#
_symmetry.space_group_name_H-M   'P 1'
#
loop_
_entity.id
_entity.type
_entity.pdbx_description
1 polymer ?
#
loop_
_entity_poly.entity_id
_entity_poly.type
_entity_poly.pdbx_seq_one_letter_code
_entity_poly.pdbx_strand_id
1 'polypeptide(L)'
;MSKSITIDRTESSVFSNSQILKEVGFLSLAVILLSLGIIWFYNRVLFTEEIYGIYSQLEIAGITFMPYMISGAIAALSALYILYYIPAEKCKIPSHQLAMRIRKLGEGDLVSFARIQSGNQEINDIARELSFTVAQWNSQMSQMKIINRQQWDLLQEIKQSAAKNDTDSILLHLEKIEENWIKTAEIEELIKT
;
A
#
# COMPACT_ATOMS: atom_id res chain seq x y z
N MET A 1 9.83 39.86 -17.32
CA MET A 1 8.36 39.69 -17.42
C MET A 1 8.08 38.35 -18.09
N SER A 2 7.81 37.30 -17.31
CA SER A 2 7.49 35.96 -17.83
C SER A 2 6.01 35.71 -17.63
N LYS A 3 5.25 35.53 -18.72
CA LYS A 3 3.83 35.17 -18.69
C LYS A 3 3.72 33.67 -18.44
N SER A 4 3.23 33.26 -17.28
CA SER A 4 2.83 31.86 -17.05
C SER A 4 1.53 31.58 -17.79
N ILE A 5 1.59 30.65 -18.73
CA ILE A 5 0.42 30.10 -19.42
C ILE A 5 -0.18 29.06 -18.47
N THR A 6 -1.25 29.43 -17.78
CA THR A 6 -2.07 28.52 -16.98
C THR A 6 -2.97 27.77 -17.94
N ILE A 7 -2.62 26.53 -18.29
CA ILE A 7 -3.44 25.66 -19.12
C ILE A 7 -4.57 25.12 -18.25
N ASP A 8 -5.79 25.49 -18.62
CA ASP A 8 -7.06 25.07 -18.05
C ASP A 8 -7.22 23.54 -18.20
N ARG A 9 -6.91 22.80 -17.13
CA ARG A 9 -6.89 21.32 -17.10
C ARG A 9 -8.20 20.72 -16.56
N THR A 10 -9.18 21.57 -16.26
CA THR A 10 -10.41 21.23 -15.54
C THR A 10 -11.56 20.85 -16.47
N GLU A 11 -11.57 21.32 -17.72
CA GLU A 11 -12.67 21.01 -18.66
C GLU A 11 -12.57 19.60 -19.26
N SER A 12 -11.38 19.03 -19.42
CA SER A 12 -11.22 17.70 -20.02
C SER A 12 -11.69 16.55 -19.14
N SER A 13 -11.72 16.73 -17.81
CA SER A 13 -12.18 15.68 -16.88
C SER A 13 -13.71 15.57 -16.80
N VAL A 14 -14.44 16.66 -17.03
CA VAL A 14 -15.91 16.66 -16.95
C VAL A 14 -16.53 16.00 -18.18
N PHE A 15 -15.94 16.22 -19.37
CA PHE A 15 -16.40 15.61 -20.62
C PHE A 15 -16.21 14.07 -20.61
N SER A 16 -15.08 13.59 -20.09
CA SER A 16 -14.79 12.15 -19.96
C SER A 16 -15.78 11.43 -19.03
N ASN A 17 -16.15 12.03 -17.90
CA ASN A 17 -17.06 11.40 -16.95
C ASN A 17 -18.48 11.25 -17.52
N SER A 18 -18.93 12.18 -18.36
CA SER A 18 -20.27 12.14 -18.96
C SER A 18 -20.43 11.04 -20.03
N GLN A 19 -19.36 10.75 -20.79
CA GLN A 19 -19.35 9.66 -21.77
C GLN A 19 -19.29 8.30 -21.07
N ILE A 20 -18.45 8.19 -20.03
CA ILE A 20 -18.36 6.98 -19.20
C ILE A 20 -19.70 6.67 -18.51
N LEU A 21 -20.41 7.68 -17.99
CA LEU A 21 -21.75 7.50 -17.40
C LEU A 21 -22.77 6.98 -18.41
N LYS A 22 -22.71 7.42 -19.66
CA LYS A 22 -23.60 6.94 -20.74
C LYS A 22 -23.28 5.50 -21.12
N GLU A 23 -22.01 5.14 -21.23
CA GLU A 23 -21.59 3.78 -21.53
C GLU A 23 -21.94 2.81 -20.39
N VAL A 24 -21.74 3.21 -19.13
CA VAL A 24 -22.12 2.43 -17.94
C VAL A 24 -23.65 2.31 -17.82
N GLY A 25 -24.39 3.36 -18.11
CA GLY A 25 -25.85 3.32 -18.18
C GLY A 25 -26.34 2.35 -19.27
N PHE A 26 -25.68 2.34 -20.43
CA PHE A 26 -26.01 1.41 -21.51
C PHE A 26 -25.68 -0.04 -21.14
N LEU A 27 -24.52 -0.29 -20.52
CA LEU A 27 -24.08 -1.63 -20.15
C LEU A 27 -24.94 -2.22 -19.02
N SER A 28 -25.29 -1.42 -18.02
CA SER A 28 -26.21 -1.83 -16.95
C SER A 28 -27.62 -2.11 -17.49
N LEU A 29 -28.13 -1.29 -18.41
CA LEU A 29 -29.42 -1.51 -19.06
C LEU A 29 -29.41 -2.76 -19.95
N ALA A 30 -28.33 -2.99 -20.71
CA ALA A 30 -28.18 -4.20 -21.52
C ALA A 30 -28.17 -5.47 -20.66
N VAL A 31 -27.52 -5.43 -19.48
CA VAL A 31 -27.48 -6.54 -18.53
C VAL A 31 -28.85 -6.79 -17.91
N ILE A 32 -29.58 -5.75 -17.51
CA ILE A 32 -30.95 -5.87 -16.99
C ILE A 32 -31.86 -6.49 -18.05
N LEU A 33 -31.75 -6.06 -19.31
CA LEU A 33 -32.52 -6.62 -20.42
C LEU A 33 -32.17 -8.08 -20.70
N LEU A 34 -30.88 -8.45 -20.61
CA LEU A 34 -30.43 -9.83 -20.81
C LEU A 34 -30.96 -10.73 -19.68
N SER A 35 -30.92 -10.26 -18.42
CA SER A 35 -31.50 -10.97 -17.28
C SER A 35 -33.02 -11.13 -17.41
N LEU A 36 -33.74 -10.07 -17.78
CA LEU A 36 -35.18 -10.12 -18.05
C LEU A 36 -35.50 -11.07 -19.21
N GLY A 37 -34.66 -11.09 -20.25
CA GLY A 37 -34.81 -11.99 -21.40
C GLY A 37 -34.64 -13.46 -21.03
N ILE A 38 -33.66 -13.79 -20.18
CA ILE A 38 -33.47 -15.15 -19.67
C ILE A 38 -34.67 -15.58 -18.82
N ILE A 39 -35.13 -14.71 -17.91
CA ILE A 39 -36.31 -14.98 -17.08
C ILE A 39 -37.56 -15.18 -17.95
N TRP A 40 -37.77 -14.31 -18.94
CA TRP A 40 -38.93 -14.37 -19.83
C TRP A 40 -38.91 -15.61 -20.73
N PHE A 41 -37.77 -15.93 -21.34
CA PHE A 41 -37.60 -17.14 -22.16
C PHE A 41 -37.87 -18.39 -21.34
N TYR A 42 -37.37 -18.44 -20.11
CA TYR A 42 -37.56 -19.60 -19.24
C TYR A 42 -39.00 -19.73 -18.73
N ASN A 43 -39.65 -18.62 -18.34
CA ASN A 43 -41.08 -18.63 -18.03
C ASN A 43 -41.90 -19.13 -19.22
N ARG A 44 -41.56 -18.73 -20.44
CA ARG A 44 -42.24 -19.20 -21.65
C ARG A 44 -42.07 -20.72 -21.84
N VAL A 45 -40.87 -21.26 -21.60
CA VAL A 45 -40.61 -22.71 -21.68
C VAL A 45 -41.42 -23.45 -20.61
N LEU A 46 -41.38 -23.00 -19.35
CA LEU A 46 -42.19 -23.54 -18.24
C LEU A 46 -43.70 -23.54 -18.56
N PHE A 47 -44.24 -22.42 -19.06
CA PHE A 47 -45.65 -22.33 -19.44
C PHE A 47 -46.03 -23.26 -20.61
N THR A 48 -45.08 -23.60 -21.47
CA THR A 48 -45.32 -24.52 -22.60
C THR A 48 -45.26 -25.98 -22.12
N GLU A 49 -44.47 -26.28 -21.10
CA GLU A 49 -44.30 -27.62 -20.52
C GLU A 49 -45.35 -27.98 -19.46
N GLU A 50 -45.91 -27.01 -18.72
CA GLU A 50 -47.07 -27.24 -17.82
C GLU A 50 -48.31 -27.79 -18.54
N ILE A 51 -48.41 -27.61 -19.87
CA ILE A 51 -49.49 -28.15 -20.71
C ILE A 51 -49.29 -29.66 -20.98
N TYR A 52 -48.09 -30.21 -20.79
CA TYR A 52 -47.77 -31.63 -20.95
C TYR A 52 -47.22 -32.22 -19.65
N GLY A 53 -48.12 -32.43 -18.69
CA GLY A 53 -47.76 -33.01 -17.40
C GLY A 53 -47.13 -34.40 -17.52
N ILE A 54 -45.82 -34.48 -17.26
CA ILE A 54 -45.06 -35.51 -16.53
C ILE A 54 -43.71 -34.86 -16.22
N TYR A 55 -43.51 -34.41 -14.97
CA TYR A 55 -42.26 -33.75 -14.56
C TYR A 55 -41.10 -34.75 -14.53
N SER A 56 -40.01 -34.48 -15.26
CA SER A 56 -38.80 -35.32 -15.29
C SER A 56 -37.81 -34.89 -14.19
N GLN A 57 -36.98 -35.82 -13.69
CA GLN A 57 -35.99 -35.53 -12.61
C GLN A 57 -35.03 -34.37 -12.93
N LEU A 58 -34.81 -34.09 -14.22
CA LEU A 58 -33.98 -32.99 -14.70
C LEU A 58 -34.62 -31.61 -14.43
N GLU A 59 -35.94 -31.56 -14.34
CA GLU A 59 -36.74 -30.36 -14.12
C GLU A 59 -36.71 -29.93 -12.64
N ILE A 60 -36.79 -30.90 -11.72
CA ILE A 60 -36.61 -30.66 -10.28
C ILE A 60 -35.20 -30.12 -10.00
N ALA A 61 -34.19 -30.67 -10.68
CA ALA A 61 -32.83 -30.14 -10.59
C ALA A 61 -32.75 -28.69 -11.12
N GLY A 62 -33.36 -28.41 -12.28
CA GLY A 62 -33.40 -27.05 -12.85
C GLY A 62 -34.04 -26.02 -11.93
N ILE A 63 -35.19 -26.34 -11.34
CA ILE A 63 -35.90 -25.46 -10.39
C ILE A 63 -35.06 -25.24 -9.11
N THR A 64 -34.38 -26.28 -8.62
CA THR A 64 -33.57 -26.19 -7.39
C THR A 64 -32.29 -25.38 -7.59
N PHE A 65 -31.68 -25.42 -8.77
CA PHE A 65 -30.47 -24.66 -9.09
C PHE A 65 -30.73 -23.21 -9.51
N MET A 66 -31.98 -22.85 -9.79
CA MET A 66 -32.37 -21.52 -10.28
C MET A 66 -31.94 -20.35 -9.37
N PRO A 67 -32.13 -20.40 -8.03
CA PRO A 67 -31.70 -19.31 -7.15
C PRO A 67 -30.18 -19.17 -7.10
N TYR A 68 -29.44 -20.28 -7.25
CA TYR A 68 -27.99 -20.30 -7.23
C TYR A 68 -27.39 -19.69 -8.50
N MET A 69 -28.01 -19.92 -9.67
CA MET A 69 -27.55 -19.29 -10.91
C MET A 69 -27.79 -17.78 -10.94
N ILE A 70 -28.93 -17.32 -10.42
CA ILE A 70 -29.22 -15.89 -10.29
C ILE A 70 -28.24 -15.23 -9.31
N SER A 71 -27.99 -15.87 -8.16
CA SER A 71 -27.01 -15.41 -7.19
C SER A 71 -25.58 -15.35 -7.77
N GLY A 72 -25.18 -16.38 -8.52
CA GLY A 72 -23.89 -16.41 -9.21
C GLY A 72 -23.74 -15.30 -10.26
N ALA A 73 -24.80 -15.02 -11.02
CA ALA A 73 -24.82 -13.92 -11.98
C ALA A 73 -24.66 -12.56 -11.27
N ILE A 74 -25.39 -12.33 -10.17
CA ILE A 74 -25.29 -11.09 -9.38
C ILE A 74 -23.88 -10.94 -8.78
N ALA A 75 -23.30 -11.99 -8.23
CA ALA A 75 -21.95 -11.96 -7.66
C ALA A 75 -20.88 -11.65 -8.72
N ALA A 76 -20.98 -12.24 -9.91
CA ALA A 76 -20.09 -11.95 -11.03
C ALA A 76 -20.22 -10.48 -11.49
N LEU A 77 -21.44 -9.92 -11.49
CA LEU A 77 -21.70 -8.52 -11.81
C LEU A 77 -21.12 -7.58 -10.76
N SER A 78 -21.26 -7.88 -9.47
CA SER A 78 -20.65 -7.11 -8.40
C SER A 78 -19.12 -7.12 -8.48
N ALA A 79 -18.53 -8.28 -8.79
CA ALA A 79 -17.08 -8.39 -8.98
C ALA A 79 -16.58 -7.57 -10.18
N LEU A 80 -17.27 -7.63 -11.32
CA LEU A 80 -16.97 -6.81 -12.49
C LEU A 80 -17.11 -5.31 -12.20
N TYR A 81 -18.15 -4.93 -11.46
CA TYR A 81 -18.36 -3.55 -11.04
C TYR A 81 -17.22 -3.05 -10.15
N ILE A 82 -16.81 -3.82 -9.14
CA ILE A 82 -15.68 -3.50 -8.26
C ILE A 82 -14.37 -3.39 -9.06
N LEU A 83 -14.12 -4.35 -9.97
CA LEU A 83 -12.91 -4.35 -10.79
C LEU A 83 -12.85 -3.16 -11.75
N TYR A 84 -14.00 -2.68 -12.22
CA TYR A 84 -14.11 -1.52 -13.11
C TYR A 84 -14.03 -0.19 -12.34
N TYR A 85 -14.61 -0.11 -11.13
CA TYR A 85 -14.66 1.12 -10.33
C TYR A 85 -13.39 1.39 -9.53
N ILE A 86 -12.61 0.36 -9.17
CA ILE A 86 -11.27 0.55 -8.61
C ILE A 86 -10.35 0.84 -9.80
N PRO A 87 -9.96 2.11 -10.05
CA PRO A 87 -9.04 2.39 -11.13
C PRO A 87 -7.69 1.84 -10.69
N ALA A 88 -7.30 0.69 -11.26
CA ALA A 88 -6.01 0.06 -11.02
C ALA A 88 -4.83 1.03 -11.25
N GLU A 89 -5.05 2.10 -12.00
CA GLU A 89 -4.07 3.16 -12.27
C GLU A 89 -3.88 4.15 -11.10
N LYS A 90 -4.92 4.47 -10.31
CA LYS A 90 -4.77 5.42 -9.18
C LYS A 90 -4.00 4.83 -8.00
N CYS A 91 -4.01 3.50 -7.85
CA CYS A 91 -3.26 2.81 -6.80
C CYS A 91 -1.85 2.39 -7.21
N LYS A 92 -1.55 2.21 -8.50
CA LYS A 92 -0.23 1.71 -8.97
C LYS A 92 0.90 2.70 -8.77
N ILE A 93 0.70 3.99 -9.06
CA ILE A 93 1.78 4.98 -9.03
C ILE A 93 2.27 5.25 -7.60
N PRO A 94 1.39 5.47 -6.60
CA PRO A 94 1.83 5.73 -5.23
C PRO A 94 2.44 4.51 -4.54
N SER A 95 1.84 3.32 -4.74
CA SER A 95 2.31 2.08 -4.13
C SER A 95 3.66 1.63 -4.69
N HIS A 96 3.87 1.76 -6.01
CA HIS A 96 5.17 1.49 -6.62
C HIS A 96 6.26 2.45 -6.11
N GLN A 97 5.93 3.74 -5.94
CA GLN A 97 6.88 4.70 -5.36
C GLN A 97 7.22 4.36 -3.90
N LEU A 98 6.24 3.87 -3.13
CA LEU A 98 6.47 3.39 -1.76
C LEU A 98 7.34 2.12 -1.75
N ALA A 99 7.05 1.15 -2.61
CA ALA A 99 7.82 -0.10 -2.72
C ALA A 99 9.28 0.16 -3.12
N MET A 100 9.51 1.05 -4.09
CA MET A 100 10.86 1.48 -4.46
C MET A 100 11.60 2.16 -3.32
N ARG A 101 10.91 2.87 -2.41
CA ARG A 101 11.54 3.46 -1.22
C ARG A 101 11.94 2.42 -0.22
N ILE A 102 11.06 1.49 0.10
CA ILE A 102 11.38 0.37 1.01
C ILE A 102 12.59 -0.39 0.49
N ARG A 103 12.67 -0.59 -0.83
CA ARG A 103 13.84 -1.17 -1.48
C ARG A 103 15.11 -0.33 -1.29
N LYS A 104 15.07 0.98 -1.56
CA LYS A 104 16.22 1.88 -1.36
C LYS A 104 16.65 2.01 0.11
N LEU A 105 15.71 1.95 1.04
CA LEU A 105 15.99 1.87 2.47
C LEU A 105 16.75 0.59 2.80
N GLY A 106 16.34 -0.55 2.20
CA GLY A 106 17.10 -1.80 2.28
C GLY A 106 18.50 -1.72 1.66
N GLU A 107 18.72 -0.83 0.69
CA GLU A 107 20.02 -0.52 0.09
C GLU A 107 20.84 0.50 0.91
N GLY A 108 20.31 1.02 2.02
CA GLY A 108 21.01 1.93 2.93
C GLY A 108 20.87 3.42 2.61
N ASP A 109 20.03 3.79 1.64
CA ASP A 109 19.75 5.20 1.32
C ASP A 109 18.62 5.75 2.21
N LEU A 110 19.03 6.43 3.28
CA LEU A 110 18.14 7.09 4.26
C LEU A 110 17.81 8.55 3.89
N VAL A 111 18.37 9.08 2.80
CA VAL A 111 18.39 10.53 2.51
C VAL A 111 17.45 10.89 1.37
N SER A 112 17.18 9.98 0.43
CA SER A 112 16.37 10.29 -0.76
C SER A 112 14.87 10.47 -0.48
N PHE A 113 14.51 11.64 0.06
CA PHE A 113 13.12 12.07 0.24
C PHE A 113 12.55 12.70 -1.03
N ALA A 114 11.82 11.91 -1.83
CA ALA A 114 10.82 12.46 -2.74
C ALA A 114 9.49 12.65 -1.97
N ARG A 115 8.75 13.73 -2.21
CA ARG A 115 7.41 13.90 -1.62
C ARG A 115 6.42 13.01 -2.40
N ILE A 116 5.85 11.97 -1.79
CA ILE A 116 4.70 11.27 -2.41
C ILE A 116 3.52 12.22 -2.26
N GLN A 117 3.12 12.88 -3.33
CA GLN A 117 1.80 13.51 -3.42
C GLN A 117 0.89 12.51 -4.11
N SER A 118 0.26 11.64 -3.34
CA SER A 118 -0.82 10.81 -3.86
C SER A 118 -2.16 11.49 -3.58
N GLY A 119 -3.14 11.35 -4.48
CA GLY A 119 -4.51 11.81 -4.24
C GLY A 119 -5.27 10.94 -3.24
N ASN A 120 -4.62 9.93 -2.63
CA ASN A 120 -5.22 9.04 -1.64
C ASN A 120 -4.65 9.37 -0.26
N GLN A 121 -5.54 9.69 0.68
CA GLN A 121 -5.18 10.09 2.04
C GLN A 121 -4.47 8.96 2.81
N GLU A 122 -4.94 7.72 2.67
CA GLU A 122 -4.38 6.55 3.38
C GLU A 122 -2.92 6.29 2.99
N ILE A 123 -2.60 6.39 1.70
CA ILE A 123 -1.23 6.18 1.21
C ILE A 123 -0.32 7.32 1.66
N ASN A 124 -0.84 8.54 1.73
CA ASN A 124 -0.08 9.68 2.25
C ASN A 124 0.20 9.53 3.74
N ASP A 125 -0.73 8.96 4.51
CA ASP A 125 -0.53 8.71 5.95
C ASP A 125 0.53 7.63 6.17
N ILE A 126 0.46 6.51 5.44
CA ILE A 126 1.52 5.47 5.46
C ILE A 126 2.87 6.05 5.03
N ALA A 127 2.90 6.88 3.99
CA ALA A 127 4.14 7.51 3.53
C ALA A 127 4.70 8.47 4.58
N ARG A 128 3.84 9.19 5.32
CA ARG A 128 4.25 10.08 6.41
C ARG A 128 4.81 9.30 7.58
N GLU A 129 4.14 8.22 7.98
CA GLU A 129 4.58 7.36 9.07
C GLU A 129 5.93 6.70 8.75
N LEU A 130 6.06 6.11 7.55
CA LEU A 130 7.34 5.58 7.08
C LEU A 130 8.45 6.64 7.08
N SER A 131 8.14 7.86 6.64
CA SER A 131 9.11 8.98 6.64
C SER A 131 9.57 9.33 8.05
N PHE A 132 8.65 9.33 9.01
CA PHE A 132 8.95 9.59 10.42
C PHE A 132 9.84 8.50 10.99
N THR A 133 9.50 7.23 10.79
CA THR A 133 10.30 6.08 11.25
C THR A 133 11.70 6.08 10.65
N VAL A 134 11.84 6.37 9.36
CA VAL A 134 13.15 6.46 8.69
C VAL A 134 13.99 7.61 9.27
N ALA A 135 13.38 8.76 9.53
CA ALA A 135 14.09 9.88 10.13
C ALA A 135 14.57 9.56 11.57
N GLN A 136 13.71 8.91 12.36
CA GLN A 136 14.06 8.44 13.70
C GLN A 136 15.20 7.42 13.65
N TRP A 137 15.13 6.44 12.77
CA TRP A 137 16.18 5.43 12.60
C TRP A 137 17.50 6.05 12.14
N ASN A 138 17.47 7.00 11.20
CA ASN A 138 18.66 7.72 10.76
C ASN A 138 19.29 8.53 11.90
N SER A 139 18.49 9.16 12.76
CA SER A 139 18.98 9.87 13.95
C SER A 139 19.67 8.92 14.92
N GLN A 140 19.05 7.79 15.27
CA GLN A 140 19.64 6.78 16.16
C GLN A 140 20.92 6.19 15.56
N MET A 141 20.93 5.87 14.27
CA MET A 141 22.12 5.38 13.56
C MET A 141 23.27 6.40 13.57
N SER A 142 22.95 7.68 13.41
CA SER A 142 23.94 8.76 13.52
C SER A 142 24.54 8.84 14.92
N GLN A 143 23.72 8.70 15.97
CA GLN A 143 24.20 8.68 17.36
C GLN A 143 25.13 7.49 17.62
N MET A 144 24.77 6.29 17.16
CA MET A 144 25.63 5.11 17.25
C MET A 144 26.98 5.31 16.55
N LYS A 145 27.00 5.93 15.36
CA LYS A 145 28.26 6.25 14.66
C LYS A 145 29.15 7.21 15.45
N ILE A 146 28.57 8.21 16.12
CA ILE A 146 29.32 9.15 16.96
C ILE A 146 29.94 8.41 18.14
N ILE A 147 29.16 7.58 18.84
CA ILE A 147 29.65 6.81 19.99
C ILE A 147 30.76 5.83 19.55
N ASN A 148 30.58 5.15 18.42
CA ASN A 148 31.60 4.24 17.89
C ASN A 148 32.92 4.97 17.59
N ARG A 149 32.85 6.18 17.02
CA ARG A 149 34.04 7.02 16.80
C ARG A 149 34.70 7.44 18.12
N GLN A 150 33.90 7.84 19.11
CA GLN A 150 34.41 8.18 20.45
C GLN A 150 35.10 6.99 21.12
N GLN A 151 34.53 5.78 21.01
CA GLN A 151 35.16 4.56 21.51
C GLN A 151 36.49 4.29 20.81
N TRP A 152 36.56 4.47 19.49
CA TRP A 152 37.81 4.32 18.75
C TRP A 152 38.87 5.32 19.22
N ASP A 153 38.50 6.58 19.40
CA ASP A 153 39.40 7.64 19.87
C ASP A 153 39.91 7.33 21.30
N LEU A 154 39.01 6.92 22.21
CA LEU A 154 39.39 6.49 23.57
C LEU A 154 40.32 5.28 23.58
N LEU A 155 40.13 4.30 22.69
CA LEU A 155 41.04 3.16 22.57
C LEU A 155 42.44 3.58 22.10
N GLN A 156 42.52 4.56 21.20
CA GLN A 156 43.82 5.13 20.80
C GLN A 156 44.48 5.88 21.95
N GLU A 157 43.72 6.64 22.75
CA GLU A 157 44.23 7.32 23.95
C GLU A 157 44.73 6.31 24.99
N ILE A 158 43.99 5.23 25.26
CA ILE A 158 44.43 4.14 26.14
C ILE A 158 45.74 3.53 25.65
N LYS A 159 45.86 3.26 24.35
CA LYS A 159 47.10 2.73 23.76
C LYS A 159 48.27 3.68 23.97
N GLN A 160 48.06 4.99 23.85
CA GLN A 160 49.09 5.99 24.09
C GLN A 160 49.48 6.08 25.58
N SER A 161 48.50 6.05 26.50
CA SER A 161 48.77 6.07 27.95
C SER A 161 49.46 4.78 28.41
N ALA A 162 49.09 3.62 27.85
CA ALA A 162 49.76 2.34 28.08
C ALA A 162 51.22 2.37 27.62
N ALA A 163 51.52 2.98 26.47
CA ALA A 163 52.90 3.14 26.01
C ALA A 163 53.75 4.03 26.95
N LYS A 164 53.11 4.90 27.73
CA LYS A 164 53.74 5.78 28.73
C LYS A 164 53.73 5.20 30.16
N ASN A 165 53.15 4.01 30.36
CA ASN A 165 52.88 3.41 31.68
C ASN A 165 52.06 4.34 32.62
N ASP A 166 51.20 5.19 32.06
CA ASP A 166 50.30 6.06 32.85
C ASP A 166 49.01 5.30 33.17
N THR A 167 49.01 4.57 34.28
CA THR A 167 47.89 3.73 34.72
C THR A 167 46.64 4.51 35.10
N ASP A 168 46.81 5.71 35.65
CA ASP A 168 45.69 6.54 36.12
C ASP A 168 44.89 7.07 34.92
N SER A 169 45.58 7.51 33.87
CA SER A 169 44.94 7.91 32.62
C SER A 169 44.23 6.74 31.93
N ILE A 170 44.79 5.52 32.00
CA ILE A 170 44.15 4.31 31.42
C ILE A 170 42.82 4.01 32.12
N LEU A 171 42.81 4.02 33.46
CA LEU A 171 41.59 3.76 34.24
C LEU A 171 40.50 4.78 33.90
N LEU A 172 40.85 6.06 33.82
CA LEU A 172 39.90 7.12 33.48
C LEU A 172 39.31 6.95 32.06
N HIS A 173 40.10 6.54 31.08
CA HIS A 173 39.60 6.27 29.74
C HIS A 173 38.75 4.98 29.68
N LEU A 174 39.06 3.97 30.50
CA LEU A 174 38.24 2.75 30.59
C LEU A 174 36.86 3.05 31.19
N GLU A 175 36.77 3.88 32.23
CA GLU A 175 35.47 4.32 32.79
C GLU A 175 34.63 5.03 31.72
N LYS A 176 35.23 5.91 30.91
CA LYS A 176 34.53 6.57 29.79
C LYS A 176 34.05 5.59 28.71
N ILE A 177 34.81 4.51 28.46
CA ILE A 177 34.36 3.45 27.55
C ILE A 177 33.14 2.73 28.12
N GLU A 178 33.13 2.44 29.41
CA GLU A 178 32.00 1.83 30.10
C GLU A 178 30.74 2.70 30.02
N GLU A 179 30.85 4.01 30.24
CA GLU A 179 29.75 4.96 30.04
C GLU A 179 29.21 4.94 28.60
N ASN A 180 30.10 4.85 27.61
CA ASN A 180 29.70 4.75 26.20
C ASN A 180 29.00 3.43 25.87
N TRP A 181 29.36 2.33 26.55
CA TRP A 181 28.64 1.06 26.43
C TRP A 181 27.21 1.15 26.97
N ILE A 182 27.02 1.82 28.11
CA ILE A 182 25.68 2.06 28.68
C ILE A 182 24.82 2.83 27.68
N LYS A 183 25.33 3.94 27.13
CA LYS A 183 24.62 4.73 26.11
C LYS A 183 24.28 3.92 24.86
N THR A 184 25.17 3.01 24.46
CA THR A 184 24.91 2.12 23.32
C THR A 184 23.77 1.16 23.63
N ALA A 185 23.75 0.58 24.82
CA ALA A 185 22.68 -0.31 25.28
C ALA A 185 21.32 0.41 25.36
N GLU A 186 21.30 1.67 25.83
CA GLU A 186 20.09 2.51 25.84
C GLU A 186 19.54 2.74 24.42
N ILE A 187 20.42 3.05 23.46
CA ILE A 187 20.01 3.23 22.05
C ILE A 187 19.51 1.91 21.45
N GLU A 188 20.13 0.78 21.76
CA GLU A 188 19.67 -0.54 21.32
C GLU A 188 18.29 -0.89 21.89
N GLU A 189 18.01 -0.54 23.14
CA GLU A 189 16.69 -0.73 23.76
C GLU A 189 15.61 0.11 23.06
N LEU A 190 15.93 1.36 22.72
CA LEU A 190 15.07 2.27 21.96
C LEU A 190 14.83 1.85 20.51
N ILE A 191 15.63 0.94 19.96
CA ILE A 191 15.42 0.36 18.62
C ILE A 191 14.56 -0.91 18.70
N LYS A 192 14.56 -1.62 19.83
CA LYS A 192 13.78 -2.85 20.03
C LYS A 192 12.31 -2.60 20.36
N THR A 193 11.98 -1.43 20.90
CA THR A 193 10.61 -0.98 21.23
C THR A 193 9.94 -0.30 20.05
#